data_AF-A0A3A9EJV1-F1
#
_entry.id   AF-A0A3A9EJV1-F1
#
_cell.length_a   1.000
_cell.length_b   1.000
_cell.length_c   1.000
_cell.angle_alpha   90.00
_cell.angle_beta   90.00
_cell.angle_gamma   90.00
#
_symmetry.space_group_name_H-M   'P 1'
#
loop_
_entity.id
_entity.type
_entity.pdbx_description
1 polymer ?
#
loop_
_entity_poly.entity_id
_entity_poly.type
_entity_poly.pdbx_seq_one_letter_code
_entity_poly.pdbx_strand_id
1 'polypeptide(L)' 'MNLHTKKAVAPIIITVIVILWILGYGYSIYIIRPAWTYILIGFVALLALIGVMIAMLVERMKEIRSGEEDDLSQY' A
#
# COMPACT_ATOMS: atom_id res chain seq x y z
N MET A 1 9.83 13.33 18.55
CA MET A 1 9.58 12.10 17.76
C MET A 1 10.82 11.23 17.83
N ASN A 2 10.69 9.95 18.18
CA ASN A 2 11.80 9.00 18.11
C ASN A 2 12.26 8.83 16.65
N LEU A 3 13.55 8.52 16.45
CA LEU A 3 14.16 8.38 15.11
C LEU A 3 13.40 7.37 14.23
N HIS A 4 13.00 6.24 14.82
CA HIS A 4 12.16 5.21 14.20
C HIS A 4 10.78 5.76 13.75
N THR A 5 10.19 6.66 14.52
CA THR A 5 8.90 7.28 14.17
C THR A 5 9.04 8.21 12.97
N LYS A 6 10.19 8.89 12.80
CA LYS A 6 10.47 9.71 11.60
C LYS A 6 10.64 8.85 10.35
N LYS A 7 11.33 7.71 10.45
CA LYS A 7 11.58 6.81 9.31
C LYS A 7 10.30 6.10 8.83
N ALA A 8 9.38 5.78 9.75
CA ALA A 8 8.07 5.22 9.46
C ALA A 8 7.12 6.16 8.69
N VAL A 9 7.30 7.48 8.76
CA VAL A 9 6.39 8.45 8.12
C VAL A 9 6.41 8.33 6.60
N ALA A 10 7.59 8.16 6.00
CA ALA A 10 7.74 8.03 4.56
C ALA A 10 6.96 6.84 3.97
N PRO A 11 7.14 5.59 4.43
CA PRO A 11 6.39 4.45 3.90
C PRO A 11 4.89 4.58 4.17
N ILE A 12 4.45 5.10 5.33
CA ILE A 12 3.02 5.32 5.62
C ILE A 12 2.40 6.30 4.60
N ILE A 13 3.05 7.43 4.35
CA ILE A 13 2.54 8.42 3.37
C ILE A 13 2.42 7.80 1.99
N ILE A 14 3.43 7.05 1.55
CA ILE A 14 3.43 6.38 0.24
C ILE A 14 2.27 5.37 0.17
N THR A 15 2.09 4.53 1.20
CA THR A 15 0.99 3.56 1.25
C THR A 15 -0.37 4.26 1.18
N VAL A 16 -0.57 5.37 1.89
CA VAL A 16 -1.83 6.14 1.83
C VAL A 16 -2.08 6.71 0.43
N ILE A 17 -1.06 7.29 -0.21
CA ILE A 17 -1.18 7.83 -1.59
C ILE A 17 -1.57 6.72 -2.56
N VAL A 18 -0.93 5.55 -2.47
CA VAL A 18 -1.22 4.41 -3.35
C VAL A 18 -2.64 3.88 -3.11
N ILE A 19 -3.09 3.76 -1.86
CA ILE A 19 -4.46 3.32 -1.56
C ILE A 19 -5.47 4.30 -2.16
N LEU A 20 -5.26 5.62 -2.00
CA LEU A 20 -6.13 6.63 -2.60
C LEU A 20 -6.16 6.52 -4.13
N TRP A 21 -5.01 6.28 -4.75
CA TRP A 21 -4.92 6.08 -6.19
C TRP A 21 -5.68 4.82 -6.66
N ILE A 22 -5.53 3.69 -5.95
CA ILE A 22 -6.26 2.44 -6.22
C ILE A 22 -7.78 2.66 -6.08
N LEU A 23 -8.22 3.38 -5.05
CA LEU A 23 -9.64 3.71 -4.86
C LEU A 23 -10.17 4.61 -5.99
N GLY A 24 -9.40 5.61 -6.40
CA GLY A 24 -9.74 6.46 -7.56
C GLY A 24 -9.85 5.66 -8.85
N TYR A 25 -8.94 4.71 -9.07
CA TYR A 25 -9.01 3.78 -10.21
C TYR A 25 -10.26 2.88 -10.13
N GLY A 26 -10.57 2.30 -8.98
CA GLY A 26 -11.80 1.54 -8.76
C GLY A 26 -13.07 2.35 -9.03
N TYR A 27 -13.08 3.62 -8.60
CA TYR A 27 -14.18 4.55 -8.89
C TYR A 27 -14.32 4.84 -10.39
N SER A 28 -13.20 4.98 -11.12
CA SER A 28 -13.23 5.16 -12.57
C SER A 28 -13.85 3.95 -13.30
N ILE A 29 -13.56 2.73 -12.86
CA ILE A 29 -14.16 1.50 -13.40
C ILE A 29 -15.67 1.49 -13.14
N TYR A 30 -16.10 1.92 -11.95
CA TYR A 30 -17.51 2.01 -11.62
C TYR A 30 -18.28 2.99 -12.53
N ILE A 31 -17.67 4.13 -12.89
CA ILE A 31 -18.29 5.11 -13.81
C ILE A 31 -18.48 4.54 -15.21
N ILE A 32 -17.51 3.78 -15.72
CA ILE A 32 -17.54 3.20 -17.07
C ILE A 32 -18.66 2.15 -17.23
N ARG A 33 -19.23 1.66 -16.12
CA ARG A 33 -20.32 0.68 -16.09
C ARG A 33 -20.06 -0.58 -16.95
N PRO A 34 -18.92 -1.27 -16.79
CA PRO A 34 -18.68 -2.52 -17.48
C PRO A 34 -19.64 -3.61 -16.99
N ALA A 35 -19.66 -4.77 -17.67
CA ALA A 35 -20.48 -5.90 -17.23
C ALA A 35 -20.14 -6.29 -15.78
N TRP A 36 -21.15 -6.76 -15.04
CA TRP A 36 -21.05 -7.04 -13.60
C TRP A 36 -19.94 -8.03 -13.24
N THR A 37 -19.65 -8.98 -14.13
CA THR A 37 -18.54 -9.94 -13.97
C THR A 37 -17.18 -9.23 -13.89
N TYR A 38 -16.93 -8.23 -14.73
CA TYR A 38 -15.70 -7.44 -14.70
C TYR A 38 -15.62 -6.55 -13.46
N ILE A 39 -16.74 -6.02 -12.98
CA ILE A 39 -16.79 -5.25 -11.72
C ILE A 39 -16.38 -6.14 -10.55
N LEU A 40 -16.91 -7.37 -10.47
CA LEU A 40 -16.59 -8.30 -9.39
C LEU A 40 -15.11 -8.70 -9.40
N ILE A 41 -14.59 -9.10 -10.56
CA ILE A 41 -13.18 -9.49 -10.72
C ILE A 41 -12.26 -8.30 -10.40
N GLY A 42 -12.59 -7.12 -10.93
CA GLY A 42 -11.84 -5.89 -10.66
C GLY A 42 -11.84 -5.54 -9.17
N PHE A 43 -12.99 -5.63 -8.50
CA PHE A 43 -13.08 -5.35 -7.07
C PHE A 43 -12.24 -6.30 -6.22
N VAL A 44 -12.30 -7.61 -6.50
CA VAL A 44 -11.45 -8.61 -5.81
C VAL A 44 -9.96 -8.33 -6.05
N ALA A 45 -9.57 -7.99 -7.27
CA ALA A 45 -8.18 -7.64 -7.59
C ALA A 45 -7.72 -6.37 -6.84
N LEU A 46 -8.56 -5.33 -6.77
CA LEU A 46 -8.24 -4.09 -6.04
C LEU A 46 -8.09 -4.35 -4.54
N LEU A 47 -8.97 -5.16 -3.95
CA LEU A 47 -8.84 -5.56 -2.54
C LEU A 47 -7.55 -6.35 -2.28
N ALA A 48 -7.19 -7.27 -3.17
CA ALA A 48 -5.94 -8.02 -3.06
C ALA A 48 -4.73 -7.08 -3.10
N LEU A 49 -4.71 -6.11 -4.02
CA LEU A 49 -3.63 -5.12 -4.12
C LEU A 49 -3.52 -4.26 -2.85
N ILE A 50 -4.64 -3.79 -2.30
CA ILE A 50 -4.65 -3.05 -1.03
C ILE A 50 -4.09 -3.93 0.10
N GLY A 51 -4.50 -5.20 0.15
CA GLY A 51 -3.99 -6.17 1.13
C GLY A 51 -2.47 -6.33 1.05
N VAL A 52 -1.93 -6.48 -0.16
CA VAL A 52 -0.47 -6.58 -0.40
C VAL A 52 0.24 -5.30 0.05
N MET A 53 -0.30 -4.12 -0.27
CA MET A 53 0.28 -2.83 0.15
C MET A 53 0.34 -2.68 1.67
N ILE A 54 -0.70 -3.14 2.39
CA ILE A 54 -0.72 -3.15 3.85
C ILE A 54 0.28 -4.16 4.40
N ALA A 55 0.37 -5.37 3.83
CA ALA A 55 1.33 -6.38 4.26
C ALA A 55 2.78 -5.89 4.14
N MET A 56 3.12 -5.27 3.00
CA MET A 56 4.43 -4.64 2.79
C MET A 56 4.68 -3.52 3.80
N LEU A 57 3.70 -2.65 4.07
CA LEU A 57 3.85 -1.61 5.09
C LEU A 57 4.12 -2.22 6.47
N VAL A 58 3.43 -3.31 6.84
CA VAL A 58 3.64 -3.99 8.12
C VAL A 58 5.04 -4.58 8.21
N GLU A 59 5.54 -5.24 7.15
CA GLU A 59 6.92 -5.71 7.08
C GLU A 59 7.92 -4.58 7.24
N ARG A 60 7.76 -3.49 6.49
CA ARG A 60 8.64 -2.31 6.62
C ARG A 60 8.61 -1.73 8.03
N MET A 61 7.43 -1.61 8.63
CA MET A 61 7.32 -1.12 10.01
C MET A 61 7.99 -2.07 11.02
N LYS A 62 8.01 -3.38 10.76
CA LYS A 62 8.74 -4.36 11.57
C LYS A 62 10.24 -4.21 11.40
N GLU A 63 10.76 -4.11 10.16
CA GLU A 63 12.18 -3.84 9.87
C GLU A 63 12.65 -2.54 10.55
N ILE A 64 11.85 -1.48 10.41
CA ILE A 64 12.09 -0.16 11.04
C ILE A 64 12.23 -0.28 12.56
N ARG A 65 11.46 -1.18 13.16
CA ARG A 65 11.42 -1.38 14.62
C ARG A 65 12.45 -2.41 15.11
N SER A 66 12.81 -3.41 14.30
CA SER A 66 13.86 -4.38 14.61
C SER A 66 15.25 -3.76 14.53
N GLY A 67 15.39 -2.63 13.84
CA GLY A 67 16.70 -1.99 13.63
C GLY A 67 17.52 -2.69 12.55
N GLU A 68 16.94 -3.64 11.81
CA GLU A 68 17.50 -4.27 10.61
C GLU A 68 17.45 -3.34 9.38
N GLU A 69 17.14 -2.05 9.59
CA GLU A 69 16.98 -1.03 8.54
C GLU A 69 18.24 -0.78 7.69
N ASP A 70 19.40 -1.30 8.08
CA ASP A 70 20.69 -0.72 7.71
C ASP A 70 21.70 -1.69 7.08
N ASP A 71 21.27 -2.82 6.52
CA ASP A 71 22.19 -3.70 5.76
C ASP A 71 22.21 -3.41 4.24
N LEU A 72 21.30 -2.56 3.74
CA LEU A 72 21.32 -2.08 2.34
C LEU A 72 22.02 -0.72 2.16
N SER A 73 22.42 -0.05 3.25
CA SER A 73 23.27 1.16 3.17
C SER A 73 24.78 0.82 3.05
N GLN A 74 25.14 -0.47 3.16
CA GLN A 74 26.50 -0.99 3.07
C GLN A 74 26.88 -1.49 1.65
N TYR A 75 26.07 -1.20 0.63
CA TYR A 75 26.39 -1.46 -0.78
C TYR A 75 26.40 -0.17 -1.60
#